data_AF-A0A1N7HZ25-F1
#
_entry.id   AF-A0A1N7HZ25-F1
#
_cell.length_a   1.000
_cell.length_b   1.000
_cell.length_c   1.000
_cell.angle_alpha   90.00
_cell.angle_beta   90.00
_cell.angle_gamma   90.00
#
_symmetry.space_group_name_H-M   'P 1'
#
loop_
_entity.id
_entity.type
_entity.pdbx_description
1 polymer ?
#
loop_
_entity_poly.entity_id
_entity_poly.type
_entity_poly.pdbx_seq_one_letter_code
_entity_poly.pdbx_strand_id
1 'polypeptide(L)'
;MKKVIFSVFMLFGVFCFSQTATKKYNSFYNRYEYFDSNGNMTGYEKYNSFSKQYEYYSTNNSQSPQTRQPTQYRAPQQLNIVNIGDSMNILQNRYNNNVQQVQSTINNIESQIKNLDISDSQKTKIQNNFSELLVKNVFEKNWNYNSVSEVNRIINWMYETANIIIKNVTSE
;
A
#
# COMPACT_ATOMS: atom_id res chain seq x y z
N MET A 1 -72.95 13.87 -27.36
CA MET A 1 -71.70 13.07 -27.26
C MET A 1 -70.51 13.88 -26.71
N LYS A 2 -70.24 15.13 -27.16
CA LYS A 2 -69.11 15.94 -26.65
C LYS A 2 -69.08 16.20 -25.13
N LYS A 3 -70.25 16.40 -24.48
CA LYS A 3 -70.34 16.62 -23.02
C LYS A 3 -70.08 15.34 -22.19
N VAL A 4 -70.35 14.17 -22.76
CA VAL A 4 -70.11 12.87 -22.10
C VAL A 4 -68.62 12.56 -22.10
N ILE A 5 -67.91 12.90 -23.18
CA ILE A 5 -66.45 12.71 -23.29
C ILE A 5 -65.72 13.54 -22.23
N PHE A 6 -66.13 14.79 -21.97
CA PHE A 6 -65.50 15.65 -20.97
C PHE A 6 -65.67 15.11 -19.53
N SER A 7 -66.86 14.61 -19.17
CA SER A 7 -67.07 13.96 -17.86
C SER A 7 -66.29 12.66 -17.71
N VAL A 8 -66.13 11.88 -18.79
CA VAL A 8 -65.34 10.64 -18.75
C VAL A 8 -63.86 10.96 -18.49
N PHE A 9 -63.28 11.99 -19.13
CA PHE A 9 -61.90 12.39 -18.87
C PHE A 9 -61.68 12.96 -17.45
N MET A 10 -62.67 13.65 -16.87
CA MET A 10 -62.58 14.17 -15.50
C MET A 10 -62.63 13.06 -14.44
N LEU A 11 -63.36 11.97 -14.71
CA LEU A 11 -63.41 10.78 -13.84
C LEU A 11 -62.14 9.93 -13.88
N PHE A 12 -61.38 9.93 -14.99
CA PHE A 12 -60.10 9.23 -15.08
C PHE A 12 -58.96 9.92 -14.31
N GLY A 13 -59.07 11.22 -14.02
CA GLY A 13 -58.04 11.99 -13.30
C GLY A 13 -57.93 11.70 -11.79
N VAL A 14 -58.83 10.91 -11.22
CA VAL A 14 -58.88 10.64 -9.76
C VAL A 14 -58.11 9.36 -9.38
N PHE A 15 -57.58 8.61 -10.34
CA PHE A 15 -56.77 7.41 -10.08
C PHE A 15 -55.28 7.74 -9.86
N CYS A 16 -54.99 8.78 -9.07
CA CYS A 16 -53.63 9.02 -8.59
C CYS A 16 -53.29 7.97 -7.52
N PHE A 17 -52.66 6.88 -7.95
CA PHE A 17 -52.17 5.84 -7.05
C PHE A 17 -51.21 6.44 -6.01
N SER A 18 -51.60 6.37 -4.73
CA SER A 18 -50.74 6.73 -3.60
C SER A 18 -49.54 5.76 -3.54
N GLN A 19 -48.35 6.27 -3.22
CA GLN A 19 -47.15 5.42 -3.03
C GLN A 19 -47.43 4.37 -1.96
N THR A 20 -47.37 3.10 -2.35
CA THR A 20 -47.59 1.96 -1.46
C THR A 20 -46.41 1.66 -0.55
N ALA A 21 -45.27 2.35 -0.72
CA ALA A 21 -44.10 2.21 0.14
C ALA A 21 -43.43 3.57 0.45
N THR A 22 -43.14 3.83 1.73
CA THR A 22 -42.41 5.03 2.19
C THR A 22 -40.96 4.68 2.54
N LYS A 23 -39.99 5.44 2.04
CA LYS A 23 -38.56 5.34 2.41
C LYS A 23 -38.18 6.45 3.40
N LYS A 24 -37.60 6.07 4.54
CA LYS A 24 -37.14 7.02 5.58
C LYS A 24 -35.72 6.70 6.02
N TYR A 25 -34.87 7.71 6.11
CA TYR A 25 -33.53 7.51 6.69
C TYR A 25 -33.60 7.49 8.23
N ASN A 26 -32.97 6.50 8.83
CA ASN A 26 -32.84 6.36 10.27
C ASN A 26 -31.38 6.65 10.66
N SER A 27 -31.15 7.83 11.24
CA SER A 27 -29.81 8.28 11.64
C SER A 27 -29.24 7.49 12.81
N PHE A 28 -30.08 6.91 13.66
CA PHE A 28 -29.62 6.08 14.78
C PHE A 28 -28.99 4.77 14.29
N TYR A 29 -29.60 4.15 13.27
CA TYR A 29 -29.11 2.89 12.69
C TYR A 29 -28.27 3.06 11.42
N ASN A 30 -28.12 4.29 10.93
CA ASN A 30 -27.46 4.62 9.66
C ASN A 30 -27.94 3.74 8.50
N ARG A 31 -29.26 3.65 8.34
CA ARG A 31 -29.93 2.81 7.33
C ARG A 31 -31.18 3.50 6.80
N TYR A 32 -31.60 3.14 5.60
CA TYR A 32 -32.90 3.54 5.06
C TYR A 32 -33.94 2.47 5.36
N GLU A 33 -35.08 2.84 5.94
CA GLU A 33 -36.17 1.94 6.32
C GLU A 33 -37.34 2.12 5.34
N TYR A 34 -37.98 1.01 4.96
CA TYR A 34 -39.09 0.96 4.04
C TYR A 34 -40.36 0.55 4.79
N PHE A 35 -41.46 1.26 4.58
CA PHE A 35 -42.74 1.04 5.25
C PHE A 35 -43.87 0.83 4.24
N ASP A 36 -44.82 -0.06 4.52
CA ASP A 36 -46.04 -0.24 3.73
C ASP A 36 -47.06 0.89 3.98
N SER A 37 -48.17 0.87 3.25
CA SER A 37 -49.28 1.83 3.41
C SER A 37 -49.97 1.77 4.78
N ASN A 38 -49.77 0.69 5.54
CA ASN A 38 -50.31 0.51 6.88
C ASN A 38 -49.32 0.97 7.98
N GLY A 39 -48.14 1.45 7.59
CA GLY A 39 -47.08 1.90 8.51
C GLY A 39 -46.18 0.79 9.04
N ASN A 40 -46.30 -0.45 8.56
CA ASN A 40 -45.44 -1.55 8.98
C ASN A 40 -44.14 -1.53 8.16
N MET A 41 -43.00 -1.77 8.81
CA MET A 41 -41.71 -1.86 8.11
C MET A 41 -41.65 -3.12 7.24
N THR A 42 -41.36 -2.97 5.95
CA THR A 42 -41.22 -4.04 4.95
C THR A 42 -39.76 -4.45 4.69
N GLY A 43 -38.81 -3.58 5.04
CA GLY A 43 -37.38 -3.83 4.92
C GLY A 43 -36.50 -2.62 5.23
N TYR A 44 -35.19 -2.79 5.10
CA TYR A 44 -34.22 -1.70 5.24
C TYR A 44 -32.95 -1.89 4.37
N GLU A 45 -32.30 -0.79 4.00
CA GLU A 45 -31.00 -0.75 3.32
C GLU A 45 -29.91 -0.20 4.22
N LYS A 46 -28.78 -0.90 4.32
CA LYS A 46 -27.61 -0.45 5.07
C LYS A 46 -26.36 -0.44 4.19
N TYR A 47 -25.53 0.60 4.32
CA TYR A 47 -24.24 0.65 3.64
C TYR A 47 -23.24 -0.29 4.32
N ASN A 48 -22.59 -1.13 3.53
CA ASN A 48 -21.52 -2.02 3.99
C ASN A 48 -20.17 -1.44 3.60
N SER A 49 -19.37 -1.05 4.61
CA SER A 49 -18.05 -0.45 4.42
C SER A 49 -17.02 -1.42 3.83
N PHE A 50 -17.18 -2.73 4.04
CA PHE A 50 -16.27 -3.74 3.53
C PHE A 50 -16.48 -4.00 2.03
N SER A 51 -17.75 -4.14 1.60
CA SER A 51 -18.10 -4.39 0.20
C SER A 51 -18.32 -3.11 -0.61
N LYS A 52 -18.35 -1.94 0.06
CA LYS A 52 -18.56 -0.60 -0.51
C LYS A 52 -19.89 -0.43 -1.25
N GLN A 53 -20.96 -1.10 -0.79
CA GLN A 53 -22.28 -1.08 -1.42
C GLN A 53 -23.43 -1.07 -0.39
N TYR A 54 -24.62 -0.61 -0.80
CA TYR A 54 -25.84 -0.72 -0.01
C TYR A 54 -26.44 -2.13 -0.12
N GLU A 55 -26.89 -2.70 1.00
CA GLU A 55 -27.47 -4.04 1.10
C GLU A 55 -28.89 -3.95 1.65
N TYR A 56 -29.86 -4.59 0.98
CA TYR A 56 -31.29 -4.59 1.32
C TYR A 56 -31.68 -5.84 2.13
N TYR A 57 -32.48 -5.65 3.18
CA TYR A 57 -32.94 -6.67 4.11
C TYR A 57 -34.47 -6.57 4.26
N SER A 58 -35.24 -7.64 3.95
CA SER A 58 -36.71 -7.63 4.08
C SER A 58 -37.16 -8.14 5.47
N THR A 59 -38.28 -7.61 5.97
CA THR A 59 -38.92 -8.06 7.22
C THR A 59 -39.94 -9.18 7.02
N ASN A 60 -40.45 -9.36 5.80
CA ASN A 60 -41.42 -10.40 5.46
C ASN A 60 -40.70 -11.72 5.17
N ASN A 61 -40.55 -12.55 6.20
CA ASN A 61 -39.99 -13.89 6.06
C ASN A 61 -40.94 -14.82 5.30
N SER A 62 -40.63 -15.07 4.02
CA SER A 62 -41.01 -16.32 3.33
C SER A 62 -40.07 -16.64 2.16
N GLN A 63 -39.34 -15.66 1.61
CA GLN A 63 -38.25 -15.91 0.67
C GLN A 63 -37.13 -14.92 0.98
N SER A 64 -36.14 -15.41 1.73
CA SER A 64 -34.90 -14.70 2.01
C SER A 64 -34.34 -14.11 0.70
N PRO A 65 -33.89 -12.84 0.66
CA PRO A 65 -33.08 -12.38 -0.47
C PRO A 65 -31.89 -13.34 -0.55
N GLN A 66 -31.76 -14.02 -1.70
CA GLN A 66 -30.72 -14.99 -2.04
C GLN A 66 -29.66 -15.09 -0.96
N THR A 67 -29.76 -16.14 -0.14
CA THR A 67 -28.75 -16.49 0.85
C THR A 67 -27.39 -16.46 0.15
N ARG A 68 -26.66 -15.35 0.29
CA ARG A 68 -25.21 -15.41 0.20
C ARG A 68 -24.87 -16.44 1.25
N GLN A 69 -24.40 -17.60 0.80
CA GLN A 69 -23.80 -18.60 1.68
C GLN A 69 -22.96 -17.81 2.68
N PRO A 70 -23.23 -17.93 3.99
CA PRO A 70 -22.51 -17.17 4.99
C PRO A 70 -21.04 -17.31 4.63
N THR A 71 -20.32 -16.19 4.49
CA THR A 71 -18.91 -16.17 4.11
C THR A 71 -18.26 -17.29 4.89
N GLN A 72 -17.93 -18.40 4.21
CA GLN A 72 -17.57 -19.62 4.91
C GLN A 72 -16.42 -19.22 5.81
N TYR A 73 -16.59 -19.38 7.13
CA TYR A 73 -15.54 -19.02 8.07
C TYR A 73 -14.30 -19.77 7.64
N ARG A 74 -13.37 -19.04 7.04
CA ARG A 74 -12.03 -19.53 6.80
C ARG A 74 -11.34 -19.30 8.11
N ALA A 75 -10.99 -20.41 8.77
CA ALA A 75 -10.09 -20.34 9.91
C ALA A 75 -8.91 -19.44 9.53
N PRO A 76 -8.50 -18.52 10.41
CA PRO A 76 -7.36 -17.66 10.14
C PRO A 76 -6.20 -18.53 9.67
N GLN A 77 -5.54 -18.12 8.59
CA GLN A 77 -4.40 -18.86 8.07
C GLN A 77 -3.43 -19.10 9.23
N GLN A 78 -3.17 -20.37 9.53
CA GLN A 78 -2.16 -20.72 10.51
C GLN A 78 -0.82 -20.27 9.94
N LEU A 79 -0.26 -19.22 10.53
CA LEU A 79 1.08 -18.76 10.18
C LEU A 79 2.06 -19.86 10.58
N ASN A 80 2.81 -20.38 9.62
CA ASN A 80 3.92 -21.26 9.93
C ASN A 80 5.06 -20.39 10.48
N ILE A 81 5.08 -20.25 11.81
CA ILE A 81 6.04 -19.41 12.56
C ILE A 81 7.49 -19.81 12.23
N VAL A 82 7.74 -21.10 11.96
CA VAL A 82 9.07 -21.60 11.57
C VAL A 82 9.51 -21.01 10.23
N ASN A 83 8.65 -21.09 9.21
CA ASN A 83 8.96 -20.54 7.89
C ASN A 83 9.16 -19.02 7.91
N ILE A 84 8.44 -18.32 8.79
CA ILE A 84 8.63 -16.86 9.00
C ILE A 84 9.99 -16.59 9.65
N GLY A 85 10.35 -17.35 10.69
CA GLY A 85 11.66 -17.27 11.33
C GLY A 85 12.82 -17.49 10.33
N ASP A 86 12.71 -18.53 9.50
CA ASP A 86 13.70 -18.83 8.46
C ASP A 86 13.80 -17.71 7.42
N SER A 87 12.65 -17.18 6.98
CA SER A 87 12.62 -16.06 6.02
C SER A 87 13.25 -14.79 6.59
N MET A 88 13.01 -14.49 7.87
CA MET A 88 13.60 -13.35 8.56
C MET A 88 15.13 -13.52 8.71
N ASN A 89 15.59 -14.71 9.05
CA ASN A 89 17.02 -15.02 9.12
C ASN A 89 17.71 -14.82 7.76
N ILE A 90 17.06 -15.25 6.67
CA ILE A 90 17.59 -15.04 5.30
C ILE A 90 17.73 -13.55 4.99
N LEU A 91 16.71 -12.74 5.31
CA LEU A 91 16.75 -11.30 5.07
C LEU A 91 17.82 -10.62 5.93
N GLN A 92 17.92 -10.98 7.21
CA GLN A 92 18.94 -10.43 8.10
C GLN A 92 20.35 -10.80 7.64
N ASN A 93 20.57 -12.05 7.24
CA ASN A 93 21.87 -12.50 6.72
C ASN A 93 22.23 -11.75 5.43
N ARG A 94 21.27 -11.50 4.54
CA ARG A 94 21.51 -10.71 3.34
C ARG A 94 21.93 -9.29 3.69
N TYR A 95 21.20 -8.62 4.59
CA TYR A 95 21.55 -7.29 5.08
C TYR A 95 22.99 -7.28 5.61
N ASN A 96 23.30 -8.21 6.52
CA ASN A 96 24.61 -8.31 7.16
C ASN A 96 25.73 -8.53 6.14
N ASN A 97 25.56 -9.48 5.22
CA ASN A 97 26.54 -9.78 4.18
C ASN A 97 26.78 -8.57 3.27
N ASN A 98 25.72 -7.86 2.90
CA ASN A 98 25.80 -6.69 2.05
C ASN A 98 26.51 -5.51 2.73
N VAL A 99 26.22 -5.28 4.02
CA VAL A 99 26.96 -4.28 4.83
C VAL A 99 28.44 -4.65 4.91
N GLN A 100 28.75 -5.93 5.18
CA GLN A 100 30.13 -6.41 5.21
C GLN A 100 30.84 -6.25 3.86
N GLN A 101 30.12 -6.45 2.75
CA GLN A 101 30.67 -6.28 1.40
C GLN A 101 31.05 -4.81 1.12
N VAL A 102 30.20 -3.86 1.52
CA VAL A 102 30.52 -2.43 1.42
C VAL A 102 31.74 -2.09 2.26
N GLN A 103 31.78 -2.52 3.52
CA GLN A 103 32.95 -2.28 4.38
C GLN A 103 34.23 -2.90 3.82
N SER A 104 34.15 -4.13 3.31
CA SER A 104 35.29 -4.81 2.70
C SER A 104 35.80 -4.05 1.46
N THR A 105 34.89 -3.48 0.67
CA THR A 105 35.24 -2.63 -0.47
C THR A 105 35.96 -1.36 -0.01
N ILE A 106 35.49 -0.68 1.06
CA ILE A 106 36.16 0.50 1.63
C ILE A 106 37.60 0.13 2.01
N ASN A 107 37.77 -0.93 2.81
CA ASN A 107 39.08 -1.37 3.27
C ASN A 107 40.01 -1.73 2.09
N ASN A 108 39.47 -2.34 1.03
CA ASN A 108 40.22 -2.67 -0.17
C ASN A 108 40.72 -1.41 -0.89
N ILE A 109 39.84 -0.43 -1.11
CA ILE A 109 40.20 0.85 -1.75
C ILE A 109 41.24 1.59 -0.91
N GLU A 110 41.06 1.67 0.41
CA GLU A 110 42.03 2.30 1.31
C GLU A 110 43.41 1.63 1.24
N SER A 111 43.44 0.29 1.21
CA SER A 111 44.68 -0.47 1.03
C SER A 111 45.33 -0.20 -0.33
N GLN A 112 44.53 -0.10 -1.40
CA GLN A 112 45.04 0.23 -2.72
C GLN A 112 45.67 1.63 -2.73
N ILE A 113 45.01 2.62 -2.15
CA ILE A 113 45.52 3.99 -2.02
C ILE A 113 46.85 4.01 -1.25
N LYS A 114 46.94 3.26 -0.14
CA LYS A 114 48.17 3.19 0.68
C LYS A 114 49.36 2.64 -0.12
N ASN A 115 49.10 1.68 -1.00
CA ASN A 115 50.10 0.99 -1.81
C ASN A 115 50.45 1.71 -3.12
N LEU A 116 49.85 2.87 -3.42
CA LEU A 116 50.22 3.67 -4.58
C LEU A 116 51.66 4.18 -4.48
N ASP A 117 52.36 4.22 -5.62
CA ASP A 117 53.70 4.80 -5.74
C ASP A 117 53.64 6.32 -5.97
N ILE A 118 53.21 7.04 -4.93
CA ILE A 118 53.03 8.50 -4.90
C ILE A 118 53.48 9.06 -3.54
N SER A 119 53.60 10.38 -3.42
CA SER A 119 54.01 11.00 -2.14
C SER A 119 52.99 10.77 -1.02
N ASP A 120 53.47 10.70 0.23
CA ASP A 120 52.60 10.52 1.40
C ASP A 120 51.59 11.67 1.57
N SER A 121 51.97 12.89 1.16
CA SER A 121 51.07 14.04 1.11
C SER A 121 49.89 13.81 0.16
N GLN A 122 50.18 13.31 -1.06
CA GLN A 122 49.14 12.96 -2.03
C GLN A 122 48.26 11.81 -1.53
N LYS A 123 48.83 10.77 -0.91
CA LYS A 123 48.04 9.67 -0.29
C LYS A 123 47.07 10.20 0.76
N THR A 124 47.56 11.06 1.65
CA THR A 124 46.75 11.67 2.72
C THR A 124 45.61 12.50 2.14
N LYS A 125 45.89 13.31 1.10
CA LYS A 125 44.86 14.11 0.43
C LYS A 125 43.80 13.22 -0.23
N ILE A 126 44.21 12.14 -0.89
CA ILE A 126 43.28 11.17 -1.51
C ILE A 126 42.40 10.52 -0.43
N GLN A 127 42.99 10.03 0.67
CA GLN A 127 42.26 9.37 1.75
C GLN A 127 41.25 10.31 2.42
N ASN A 128 41.62 11.55 2.70
CA ASN A 128 40.73 12.53 3.30
C ASN A 128 39.54 12.85 2.39
N ASN A 129 39.80 13.13 1.11
CA ASN A 129 38.74 13.42 0.14
C ASN A 129 37.80 12.22 -0.05
N PHE A 130 38.34 11.01 -0.10
CA PHE A 130 37.53 9.80 -0.24
C PHE A 130 36.65 9.58 1.00
N SER A 131 37.23 9.72 2.19
CA SER A 131 36.52 9.58 3.47
C SER A 131 35.37 10.59 3.60
N GLU A 132 35.61 11.85 3.24
CA GLU A 132 34.58 12.90 3.25
C GLU A 132 33.41 12.55 2.31
N LEU A 133 33.71 12.08 1.10
CA LEU A 133 32.67 11.70 0.14
C LEU A 133 31.91 10.44 0.56
N LEU A 134 32.55 9.49 1.24
CA LEU A 134 31.88 8.32 1.84
C LEU A 134 30.87 8.75 2.90
N VAL A 135 31.23 9.66 3.80
CA VAL A 135 30.31 10.19 4.82
C VAL A 135 29.07 10.79 4.14
N LYS A 136 29.29 11.72 3.21
CA LYS A 136 28.21 12.47 2.56
C LYS A 136 27.30 11.62 1.66
N ASN A 137 27.85 10.63 0.96
CA ASN A 137 27.11 9.90 -0.08
C ASN A 137 26.76 8.47 0.29
N VAL A 138 27.46 7.86 1.25
CA VAL A 138 27.22 6.48 1.67
C VAL A 138 26.60 6.45 3.06
N PHE A 139 27.25 7.06 4.07
CA PHE A 139 26.84 6.90 5.47
C PHE A 139 25.66 7.78 5.88
N GLU A 140 25.53 8.98 5.32
CA GLU A 140 24.39 9.88 5.61
C GLU A 140 23.13 9.52 4.81
N LYS A 141 23.22 8.61 3.84
CA LYS A 141 22.08 8.23 2.99
C LYS A 141 21.44 6.92 3.44
N ASN A 142 20.12 6.87 3.36
CA ASN A 142 19.32 5.69 3.68
C ASN A 142 19.30 4.69 2.51
N TRP A 143 20.39 3.94 2.35
CA TRP A 143 20.49 2.87 1.35
C TRP A 143 19.76 1.61 1.78
N ASN A 144 19.16 0.91 0.81
CA ASN A 144 18.56 -0.41 1.01
C ASN A 144 19.61 -1.52 0.89
N TYR A 145 20.27 -1.83 2.00
CA TYR A 145 21.22 -2.93 2.09
C TYR A 145 20.58 -4.33 1.95
N ASN A 146 19.26 -4.46 1.88
CA ASN A 146 18.63 -5.74 1.48
C ASN A 146 18.65 -5.97 -0.03
N SER A 147 19.01 -4.95 -0.82
CA SER A 147 19.06 -4.99 -2.28
C SER A 147 20.50 -5.14 -2.78
N VAL A 148 20.82 -6.30 -3.36
CA VAL A 148 22.13 -6.55 -3.97
C VAL A 148 22.42 -5.58 -5.12
N SER A 149 21.39 -5.19 -5.89
CA SER A 149 21.57 -4.24 -6.99
C SER A 149 21.92 -2.83 -6.49
N GLU A 150 21.39 -2.43 -5.34
CA GLU A 150 21.68 -1.15 -4.72
C GLU A 150 23.09 -1.14 -4.13
N VAL A 151 23.47 -2.23 -3.45
CA VAL A 151 24.84 -2.43 -2.94
C VAL A 151 25.87 -2.39 -4.06
N ASN A 152 25.60 -3.03 -5.19
CA ASN A 152 26.50 -2.99 -6.36
C ASN A 152 26.63 -1.57 -6.93
N ARG A 153 25.56 -0.76 -6.91
CA ARG A 153 25.64 0.65 -7.32
C ARG A 153 26.54 1.45 -6.40
N ILE A 154 26.43 1.24 -5.08
CA ILE A 154 27.29 1.89 -4.08
C ILE A 154 28.76 1.52 -4.32
N ILE A 155 29.05 0.23 -4.49
CA ILE A 155 30.40 -0.28 -4.74
C ILE A 155 30.99 0.31 -6.02
N ASN A 156 30.25 0.30 -7.13
CA ASN A 156 30.71 0.89 -8.39
C ASN A 156 31.01 2.38 -8.22
N TRP A 157 30.09 3.12 -7.59
CA TRP A 157 30.28 4.53 -7.30
C TRP A 157 31.53 4.80 -6.45
N MET A 158 31.82 3.96 -5.46
CA MET A 158 33.02 4.09 -4.63
C MET A 158 34.31 3.93 -5.46
N TYR A 159 34.38 2.93 -6.33
CA TYR A 159 35.54 2.73 -7.21
C TYR A 159 35.72 3.88 -8.22
N GLU A 160 34.64 4.33 -8.85
CA GLU A 160 34.65 5.47 -9.76
C GLU A 160 35.14 6.74 -9.06
N THR A 161 34.61 7.00 -7.85
CA THR A 161 34.98 8.16 -7.04
C THR A 161 36.44 8.10 -6.62
N ALA A 162 36.93 6.97 -6.14
CA ALA A 162 38.34 6.80 -5.78
C ALA A 162 39.27 7.07 -6.98
N ASN A 163 38.94 6.53 -8.15
CA ASN A 163 39.71 6.74 -9.38
C ASN A 163 39.75 8.22 -9.80
N ILE A 164 38.62 8.93 -9.69
CA ILE A 164 38.55 10.37 -9.99
C ILE A 164 39.45 11.16 -9.04
N ILE A 165 39.38 10.89 -7.73
CA ILE A 165 40.19 11.58 -6.73
C ILE A 165 41.68 11.32 -6.99
N ILE A 166 42.07 10.05 -7.19
CA ILE A 166 43.46 9.67 -7.47
C ILE A 166 43.97 10.43 -8.70
N LYS A 167 43.20 10.42 -9.79
CA LYS A 167 43.57 11.14 -11.02
C LYS A 167 43.77 12.64 -10.76
N ASN A 168 42.85 13.27 -10.03
CA ASN A 168 42.92 14.71 -9.77
C ASN A 168 44.15 15.06 -8.92
N VAL A 169 44.40 14.33 -7.83
CA VAL A 169 45.51 14.62 -6.91
C VAL A 169 46.89 14.28 -7.49
N THR A 170 46.96 13.28 -8.39
CA THR A 170 48.22 12.93 -9.07
C THR A 170 48.53 13.81 -10.27
N SER A 171 47.55 14.56 -10.79
CA SER A 171 47.72 15.50 -11.91
C SER A 171 48.00 16.94 -11.47
N GLU A 172 47.87 17.24 -10.18
CA GLU A 172 48.28 18.50 -9.55
C GLU A 172 49.80 18.54 -9.34
#